data_AF-A0A7K8VZU8-F1
#
_entry.id   AF-A0A7K8VZU8-F1
#
_cell.length_a   1.000
_cell.length_b   1.000
_cell.length_c   1.000
_cell.angle_alpha   90.00
_cell.angle_beta   90.00
_cell.angle_gamma   90.00
#
_symmetry.space_group_name_H-M   'P 1'
#
loop_
_entity.id
_entity.type
_entity.pdbx_description
1 polymer ?
#
loop_
_entity_poly.entity_id
_entity_poly.type
_entity_poly.pdbx_seq_one_letter_code
_entity_poly.pdbx_strand_id
1 'polypeptide(L)'
;QSLENDRERITGQRREMERRMRHFAVSGAEKFRRVWLENEEEAKALARKALEADRLIHVQQLGIPWEEPLHRFLENVGPLGERPRKRTAIQVAGEALEGGNSGGLETFRSLPVGPESPGGIPSVAIPTWNLPGIPS
;
A
#
# COMPACT_ATOMS: atom_id res chain seq x y z
N GLN A 1 33.47 -32.09 6.73
CA GLN A 1 33.54 -30.75 7.35
C GLN A 1 33.22 -29.59 6.38
N SER A 2 33.28 -29.76 5.05
CA SER A 2 32.99 -28.67 4.09
C SER A 2 31.54 -28.16 4.11
N LEU A 3 30.54 -29.07 4.13
CA LEU A 3 29.13 -28.70 3.98
C LEU A 3 28.57 -27.90 5.17
N GLU A 4 28.96 -28.23 6.39
CA GLU A 4 28.51 -27.50 7.59
C GLU A 4 29.08 -26.07 7.60
N ASN A 5 30.34 -25.92 7.23
CA ASN A 5 30.99 -24.61 7.11
C ASN A 5 30.34 -23.77 5.99
N ASP A 6 30.03 -24.37 4.84
CA ASP A 6 29.27 -23.70 3.78
C ASP A 6 27.85 -23.31 4.22
N ARG A 7 27.18 -24.15 5.01
CA ARG A 7 25.87 -23.86 5.59
C ARG A 7 25.92 -22.64 6.52
N GLU A 8 26.88 -22.62 7.44
CA GLU A 8 27.10 -21.48 8.35
C GLU A 8 27.40 -20.20 7.57
N ARG A 9 28.28 -20.27 6.57
CA ARG A 9 28.61 -19.13 5.70
C ARG A 9 27.38 -18.57 4.98
N ILE A 10 26.58 -19.42 4.32
CA ILE A 10 25.38 -19.01 3.59
C ILE A 10 24.33 -18.41 4.54
N THR A 11 24.15 -18.99 5.72
CA THR A 11 23.21 -18.43 6.72
C THR A 11 23.66 -17.08 7.25
N GLY A 12 24.98 -16.87 7.43
CA GLY A 12 25.56 -15.57 7.76
C GLY A 12 25.27 -14.51 6.69
N GLN A 13 25.52 -14.85 5.42
CA GLN A 13 25.25 -13.96 4.28
C GLN A 13 23.77 -13.59 4.16
N ARG A 14 22.86 -14.57 4.36
CA ARG A 14 21.41 -14.33 4.37
C ARG A 14 21.02 -13.31 5.46
N ARG A 15 21.47 -13.53 6.70
CA ARG A 15 21.14 -12.64 7.83
C ARG A 15 21.64 -11.22 7.59
N GLU A 16 22.82 -11.08 6.99
CA GLU A 16 23.37 -9.78 6.63
C GLU A 16 22.54 -9.10 5.53
N MET A 17 22.15 -9.83 4.48
CA MET A 17 21.26 -9.32 3.43
C MET A 17 19.92 -8.86 4.00
N GLU A 18 19.30 -9.64 4.88
CA GLU A 18 18.05 -9.27 5.55
C GLU A 18 18.22 -8.02 6.41
N ARG A 19 19.35 -7.88 7.12
CA ARG A 19 19.67 -6.68 7.90
C ARG A 19 19.76 -5.46 6.99
N ARG A 20 20.50 -5.54 5.89
CA ARG A 20 20.63 -4.44 4.91
C ARG A 20 19.27 -4.08 4.31
N MET A 21 18.46 -5.06 3.93
CA MET A 21 17.12 -4.85 3.37
C MET A 21 16.22 -4.07 4.35
N ARG A 22 16.24 -4.43 5.64
CA ARG A 22 15.50 -3.69 6.68
C ARG A 22 15.96 -2.24 6.79
N HIS A 23 17.28 -2.00 6.81
CA HIS A 23 17.81 -0.64 6.85
C HIS A 23 17.41 0.17 5.61
N PHE A 24 17.54 -0.39 4.40
CA PHE A 24 17.13 0.29 3.17
C PHE A 24 15.64 0.60 3.14
N ALA A 25 14.78 -0.31 3.65
CA ALA A 25 13.35 -0.07 3.73
C ALA A 25 13.01 1.11 4.65
N VAL A 26 13.66 1.20 5.82
CA VAL A 26 13.47 2.30 6.78
C VAL A 26 14.00 3.61 6.21
N SER A 27 15.26 3.65 5.79
CA SER A 27 15.88 4.86 5.25
C SER A 27 15.21 5.34 3.96
N GLY A 28 14.69 4.41 3.14
CA GLY A 28 13.91 4.73 1.96
C GLY A 28 12.59 5.42 2.30
N ALA A 29 11.85 4.90 3.29
CA ALA A 29 10.61 5.49 3.76
C ALA A 29 10.83 6.88 4.39
N GLU A 30 11.90 7.05 5.18
CA GLU A 30 12.27 8.34 5.77
C GLU A 30 12.62 9.38 4.69
N LYS A 31 13.45 8.98 3.71
CA LYS A 31 13.82 9.87 2.60
C LYS A 31 12.60 10.26 1.77
N PHE A 32 11.72 9.29 1.47
CA PHE A 32 10.48 9.55 0.75
C PHE A 32 9.60 10.53 1.51
N ARG A 33 9.40 10.31 2.82
CA ARG A 33 8.57 11.19 3.66
C ARG A 33 9.10 12.61 3.71
N ARG A 34 10.42 12.79 3.82
CA ARG A 34 11.05 14.12 3.81
C ARG A 34 10.77 14.86 2.50
N VAL A 35 11.10 14.24 1.37
CA VAL A 35 10.89 14.84 0.04
C VAL A 35 9.41 15.10 -0.21
N TRP A 36 8.53 14.21 0.25
CA TRP A 36 7.08 14.42 0.17
C TRP A 36 6.66 15.69 0.89
N LEU A 37 7.08 15.87 2.15
CA LEU A 37 6.69 17.03 2.96
C LEU A 37 7.21 18.34 2.35
N GLU A 38 8.45 18.34 1.88
CA GLU A 38 9.05 19.50 1.19
C GLU A 38 8.25 19.84 -0.09
N ASN A 39 7.97 18.86 -0.94
CA ASN A 39 7.21 19.07 -2.18
C ASN A 39 5.76 19.48 -1.90
N GLU A 40 5.13 18.91 -0.87
CA GLU A 40 3.77 19.22 -0.48
C GLU A 40 3.65 20.67 0.00
N GLU A 41 4.61 21.13 0.80
CA GLU A 41 4.68 22.54 1.22
C GLU A 41 4.81 23.47 0.01
N GLU A 42 5.75 23.18 -0.90
CA GLU A 42 5.99 23.98 -2.09
C GLU A 42 4.74 24.03 -3.00
N ALA A 43 4.12 22.87 -3.25
CA ALA A 43 2.90 22.79 -4.04
C ALA A 43 1.75 23.59 -3.43
N LYS A 44 1.58 23.56 -2.10
CA LYS A 44 0.55 24.36 -1.41
C LYS A 44 0.85 25.85 -1.50
N ALA A 45 2.12 26.25 -1.39
CA ALA A 45 2.50 27.65 -1.55
C ALA A 45 2.18 28.16 -2.96
N LEU A 46 2.45 27.35 -3.99
CA LEU A 46 2.09 27.68 -5.38
C LEU A 46 0.57 27.74 -5.58
N ALA A 47 -0.18 26.79 -5.04
CA ALA A 47 -1.64 26.78 -5.13
C ALA A 47 -2.26 28.04 -4.50
N ARG A 48 -1.77 28.48 -3.33
CA ARG A 48 -2.22 29.73 -2.70
C ARG A 48 -1.93 30.96 -3.55
N LYS A 49 -0.74 31.04 -4.17
CA LYS A 49 -0.40 32.13 -5.11
C LYS A 49 -1.33 32.13 -6.32
N ALA A 50 -1.67 30.96 -6.85
CA ALA A 50 -2.61 30.84 -7.96
C ALA A 50 -4.02 31.29 -7.57
N LEU A 51 -4.51 30.91 -6.38
CA LEU A 51 -5.81 31.36 -5.87
C LEU A 51 -5.86 32.89 -5.65
N GLU A 52 -4.79 33.48 -5.14
CA GLU A 52 -4.73 34.94 -4.98
C GLU A 52 -4.73 35.65 -6.33
N ALA A 53 -3.98 35.14 -7.32
CA ALA A 53 -3.99 35.68 -8.67
C ALA A 53 -5.37 35.55 -9.33
N ASP A 54 -6.02 34.41 -9.14
CA ASP A 54 -7.38 34.16 -9.62
C ASP A 54 -8.37 35.16 -9.02
N ARG A 55 -8.32 35.35 -7.69
CA ARG A 55 -9.11 36.36 -6.99
C ARG A 55 -8.88 37.76 -7.54
N LEU A 56 -7.62 38.13 -7.78
CA LEU A 56 -7.25 39.45 -8.29
C LEU A 56 -7.84 39.69 -9.69
N ILE A 57 -7.75 38.70 -10.57
CA ILE A 57 -8.28 38.77 -11.94
C ILE A 57 -9.81 38.93 -11.90
N HIS A 58 -10.50 38.13 -11.08
CA HIS A 58 -11.94 38.21 -10.94
C HIS A 58 -12.41 39.59 -10.46
N VAL A 59 -11.81 40.08 -9.38
CA VAL A 59 -12.25 41.33 -8.75
C VAL A 59 -11.81 42.55 -9.56
N GLN A 60 -10.54 42.60 -10.00
CA GLN A 60 -9.97 43.80 -10.60
C GLN A 60 -10.20 43.89 -12.10
N GLN A 61 -10.00 42.79 -12.84
CA GLN A 61 -10.04 42.82 -14.30
C GLN A 61 -11.43 42.53 -14.85
N LEU A 62 -12.16 41.61 -14.21
CA LEU A 62 -13.48 41.17 -14.67
C LEU A 62 -14.62 41.89 -13.96
N GLY A 63 -14.39 42.47 -12.79
CA GLY A 63 -15.41 43.16 -12.00
C GLY A 63 -16.52 42.23 -11.49
N ILE A 64 -16.25 40.93 -11.41
CA ILE A 64 -17.18 39.91 -10.91
C ILE A 64 -16.73 39.41 -9.53
N PRO A 65 -17.66 39.00 -8.65
CA PRO A 65 -17.29 38.43 -7.36
C PRO A 65 -16.50 37.13 -7.58
N TRP A 66 -15.41 36.97 -6.82
CA TRP A 66 -14.65 35.72 -6.79
C TRP A 66 -15.31 34.73 -5.85
N GLU A 67 -15.57 33.52 -6.34
CA GLU A 67 -16.04 32.39 -5.53
C GLU A 67 -14.86 31.45 -5.23
N GLU A 68 -14.57 31.27 -3.95
CA GLU A 68 -13.44 30.45 -3.53
C GLU A 68 -13.68 28.96 -3.84
N PRO A 69 -12.77 28.29 -4.56
CA PRO A 69 -12.90 26.87 -4.86
C PRO A 69 -12.62 26.01 -3.62
N LEU A 70 -13.21 24.80 -3.60
CA LEU A 70 -13.01 23.82 -2.54
C LEU A 70 -11.52 23.42 -2.44
N HIS A 71 -10.83 23.87 -1.40
CA HIS A 71 -9.39 23.65 -1.23
C HIS A 71 -9.03 22.69 -0.08
N ARG A 72 -9.96 21.83 0.36
CA ARG A 72 -9.74 20.85 1.46
C ARG A 72 -8.46 20.02 1.27
N PHE A 73 -8.02 19.79 0.04
CA PHE A 73 -6.78 19.06 -0.26
C PHE A 73 -5.51 19.81 0.16
N LEU A 74 -5.54 21.15 0.29
CA LEU A 74 -4.42 21.97 0.77
C LEU A 74 -4.23 21.89 2.29
N GLU A 75 -5.24 21.41 3.03
CA GLU A 75 -5.21 21.31 4.49
C GLU A 75 -4.58 20.00 4.98
N ASN A 76 -4.49 18.99 4.11
CA ASN A 76 -3.94 17.68 4.45
C ASN A 76 -2.44 17.77 4.70
N VAL A 77 -1.89 17.02 5.67
CA VAL A 77 -0.43 16.96 5.90
C VAL A 77 0.07 15.54 5.72
N GLY A 78 0.99 15.35 4.77
CA GLY A 78 1.68 14.09 4.52
C GLY A 78 1.02 13.19 3.46
N PRO A 79 1.70 12.08 3.10
CA PRO A 79 1.26 11.22 2.03
C PRO A 79 -0.13 10.64 2.32
N LEU A 80 -1.05 10.83 1.37
CA LEU A 80 -2.44 10.37 1.47
C LEU A 80 -2.49 8.87 1.72
N GLY A 81 -2.77 8.50 2.97
CA GLY A 81 -2.94 7.13 3.41
C GLY A 81 -1.62 6.35 3.42
N GLU A 82 -1.06 6.13 4.61
CA GLU A 82 -0.33 4.89 4.85
C GLU A 82 -1.30 3.75 4.52
N ARG A 83 -1.24 3.20 3.31
CA ARG A 83 -1.98 1.98 2.99
C ARG A 83 -1.49 0.95 4.02
N PRO A 84 -2.39 0.31 4.79
CA PRO A 84 -1.98 -0.63 5.82
C PRO A 84 -1.04 -1.64 5.18
N ARG A 85 0.11 -1.85 5.82
CA ARG A 85 1.16 -2.76 5.37
C ARG A 85 0.49 -4.08 4.98
N LYS A 86 0.52 -4.44 3.70
CA LYS A 86 0.00 -5.73 3.24
C LYS A 86 0.85 -6.81 3.92
N ARG A 87 0.22 -7.67 4.74
CA ARG A 87 0.91 -8.81 5.35
C ARG A 87 1.44 -9.70 4.24
N THR A 88 2.68 -10.16 4.38
CA THR A 88 3.25 -11.12 3.43
C THR A 88 2.68 -12.51 3.72
N ALA A 89 2.63 -13.38 2.70
CA ALA A 89 2.19 -14.76 2.88
C ALA A 89 2.96 -15.49 4.00
N ILE A 90 4.25 -15.16 4.17
CA ILE A 90 5.12 -15.70 5.21
C ILE A 90 4.69 -15.25 6.62
N GLN A 91 4.33 -13.97 6.79
CA GLN A 91 3.83 -13.48 8.08
C GLN A 91 2.50 -14.12 8.46
N VAL A 92 1.57 -14.22 7.50
CA VAL A 92 0.28 -14.88 7.72
C VAL A 92 0.46 -16.36 8.08
N ALA A 93 1.38 -17.05 7.39
CA ALA A 93 1.69 -18.46 7.68
C ALA A 93 2.34 -18.64 9.05
N GLY A 94 3.27 -17.77 9.45
CA GLY A 94 3.92 -17.84 10.77
C GLY A 94 2.92 -17.67 11.92
N GLU A 95 2.04 -16.66 11.82
CA GLU A 95 0.99 -16.39 12.83
C GLU A 95 -0.01 -17.56 12.95
N ALA A 96 -0.40 -18.17 11.84
CA ALA A 96 -1.33 -19.31 11.84
C ALA A 96 -0.72 -20.57 12.50
N LEU A 97 0.59 -20.77 12.38
CA LEU A 97 1.30 -21.88 13.01
C LEU A 97 1.50 -21.66 14.52
N GLU A 98 1.70 -20.41 14.95
CA GLU A 98 1.86 -20.05 16.36
C GLU A 98 0.53 -20.05 17.14
N GLY A 99 -0.60 -19.76 16.48
CA GLY A 99 -1.95 -19.80 17.09
C GLY A 99 -2.54 -21.21 17.31
N GLY A 100 -1.83 -22.27 16.92
CA GLY A 100 -2.35 -23.64 16.90
C GLY A 100 -2.09 -24.50 18.15
N ASN A 101 -1.50 -23.96 19.23
CA ASN A 101 -1.12 -24.77 20.40
C ASN A 101 -1.94 -24.47 21.66
N SER A 102 -3.27 -24.62 21.59
CA SER A 102 -4.08 -24.89 22.78
C SER A 102 -5.43 -25.56 22.42
N GLY A 103 -5.50 -26.88 22.61
CA GLY A 103 -6.70 -27.58 23.06
C GLY A 103 -7.63 -28.17 21.99
N GLY A 104 -7.78 -29.51 22.00
CA GLY A 104 -9.00 -30.18 21.56
C GLY A 104 -8.80 -31.26 20.50
N LEU A 105 -8.22 -32.39 20.90
CA LEU A 105 -8.46 -33.68 20.24
C LEU A 105 -9.91 -34.14 20.55
N GLU A 106 -10.43 -35.06 19.72
CA GLU A 106 -11.79 -35.64 19.71
C GLU A 106 -12.94 -34.62 19.51
N THR A 107 -13.80 -34.66 18.49
CA THR A 107 -14.70 -35.75 18.10
C THR A 107 -15.58 -35.20 16.97
N PHE A 108 -15.62 -35.81 15.78
CA PHE A 108 -16.86 -36.26 15.10
C PHE A 108 -16.50 -36.91 13.75
N ARG A 109 -16.17 -38.20 13.83
CA ARG A 109 -16.39 -39.13 12.74
C ARG A 109 -17.89 -39.23 12.54
N SER A 110 -18.44 -38.57 11.52
CA SER A 110 -19.65 -38.96 10.77
C SER A 110 -20.04 -37.87 9.77
N LEU A 111 -19.70 -38.07 8.49
CA LEU A 111 -20.34 -37.37 7.37
C LEU A 111 -21.64 -38.10 7.02
N PRO A 112 -22.76 -37.42 6.74
CA PRO A 112 -23.71 -37.91 5.78
C PRO A 112 -23.34 -37.35 4.39
N VAL A 113 -22.99 -38.28 3.51
CA VAL A 113 -22.92 -38.09 2.06
C VAL A 113 -24.31 -37.73 1.53
N GLY A 114 -24.38 -36.69 0.70
CA GLY A 114 -25.55 -36.32 -0.10
C GLY A 114 -25.09 -35.84 -1.48
N PRO A 115 -25.88 -36.09 -2.54
CA PRO A 115 -25.36 -36.52 -3.82
C PRO A 115 -24.96 -35.39 -4.77
N GLU A 116 -24.06 -35.76 -5.65
CA GLU A 116 -23.48 -35.01 -6.75
C GLU A 116 -24.57 -34.47 -7.70
N SER A 117 -24.41 -33.21 -8.13
CA SER A 117 -24.91 -32.77 -9.43
C SER A 117 -23.87 -31.87 -10.10
N PRO A 118 -23.55 -32.09 -11.39
CA PRO A 118 -22.39 -31.52 -12.05
C PRO A 118 -22.75 -30.21 -12.75
N GLY A 119 -21.84 -29.24 -12.71
CA GLY A 119 -21.86 -28.14 -13.68
C GLY A 119 -21.69 -26.76 -13.06
N GLY A 120 -20.62 -26.08 -13.49
CA GLY A 120 -20.45 -24.64 -13.33
C GLY A 120 -19.30 -24.27 -12.41
N ILE A 121 -18.10 -24.12 -12.97
CA ILE A 121 -17.09 -23.23 -12.38
C ILE A 121 -17.73 -21.83 -12.40
N PRO A 122 -17.90 -21.12 -11.27
CA PRO A 122 -18.25 -19.71 -11.34
C PRO A 122 -17.08 -18.97 -11.99
N SER A 123 -17.31 -18.47 -13.20
CA SER A 123 -16.40 -17.58 -13.91
C SER A 123 -16.16 -16.35 -13.04
N VAL A 124 -14.95 -16.25 -12.46
CA VAL A 124 -14.50 -15.02 -11.82
C VAL A 124 -14.30 -14.01 -12.94
N ALA A 125 -15.21 -13.04 -13.02
CA ALA A 125 -15.05 -11.88 -13.88
C ALA A 125 -13.73 -11.17 -13.51
N ILE A 126 -12.75 -11.25 -14.40
CA ILE A 126 -11.57 -10.40 -14.34
C ILE A 126 -12.06 -8.99 -14.67
N PRO A 127 -11.88 -7.99 -13.78
CA PRO A 127 -12.21 -6.62 -14.14
C PRO A 127 -11.23 -6.19 -15.23
N THR A 128 -11.72 -6.02 -16.45
CA THR A 128 -10.98 -5.34 -17.50
C THR A 128 -10.83 -3.88 -17.10
N TRP A 129 -9.62 -3.51 -16.66
CA TRP A 129 -9.27 -2.11 -16.42
C TRP A 129 -9.37 -1.37 -17.76
N ASN A 130 -10.42 -0.57 -17.90
CA ASN A 130 -10.63 0.27 -19.07
C ASN A 130 -9.67 1.45 -18.96
N LEU A 131 -8.52 1.36 -19.64
CA LEU A 131 -7.55 2.45 -19.76
C LEU A 131 -7.94 3.33 -20.97
N PRO A 132 -8.24 4.62 -20.80
CA PRO A 132 -8.48 5.51 -21.93
C PRO A 132 -7.15 6.00 -22.51
N GLY A 133 -6.99 5.80 -23.83
CA GLY A 133 -6.16 6.66 -24.67
C GLY A 133 -4.75 6.16 -25.02
N ILE A 134 -4.66 5.28 -26.00
CA ILE A 134 -3.49 5.22 -26.90
C ILE A 134 -4.04 5.16 -28.33
N PRO A 135 -3.90 6.22 -29.15
CA PRO A 135 -4.27 6.16 -30.56
C PRO A 135 -3.19 5.40 -31.36
N SER A 136 -3.67 4.68 -32.39
CA SER A 136 -2.90 3.86 -33.34
C SER A 136 -1.90 4.65 -34.18
#